data_AF-A0A1H0PDG9-F1
#
_entry.id   AF-A0A1H0PDG9-F1
#
_cell.length_a   1.000
_cell.length_b   1.000
_cell.length_c   1.000
_cell.angle_alpha   90.00
_cell.angle_beta   90.00
_cell.angle_gamma   90.00
#
_symmetry.space_group_name_H-M   'P 1'
#
loop_
_entity.id
_entity.type
_entity.pdbx_description
1 polymer ?
#
loop_
_entity_poly.entity_id
_entity_poly.type
_entity_poly.pdbx_seq_one_letter_code
_entity_poly.pdbx_strand_id
1 'polypeptide(L)'
;MNPAVCPVCGTSGAEEADRGGPRGTWVQFIDYAGAEASGLGHPEGLAYFCAAHHPAAQALAQLSCAEAVSQLRARYPAPHQEAAAAPPPARRWWEFWRP
;
A
#
# COMPACT_ATOMS: atom_id res chain seq x y z
N MET A 1 -12.40 -9.15 -3.90
CA MET A 1 -12.45 -8.44 -2.60
C MET A 1 -11.12 -7.72 -2.46
N ASN A 2 -11.12 -6.39 -2.28
CA ASN A 2 -9.86 -5.64 -2.15
C ASN A 2 -9.25 -5.96 -0.77
N PRO A 3 -8.00 -6.42 -0.66
CA PRO A 3 -7.39 -6.64 0.65
C PRO A 3 -7.32 -5.31 1.42
N ALA A 4 -7.50 -5.38 2.75
CA ALA A 4 -7.33 -4.23 3.62
C ALA A 4 -5.83 -3.91 3.77
N VAL A 5 -5.23 -3.37 2.72
CA VAL A 5 -3.80 -3.03 2.63
C VAL A 5 -3.68 -1.57 2.23
N CYS A 6 -2.89 -0.80 2.99
CA CYS A 6 -2.67 0.60 2.69
C CYS A 6 -1.87 0.74 1.39
N PRO A 7 -2.39 1.40 0.34
CA PRO A 7 -1.71 1.51 -0.95
C PRO A 7 -0.49 2.46 -0.91
N VAL A 8 -0.30 3.20 0.20
CA VAL A 8 0.82 4.13 0.41
C VAL A 8 2.03 3.40 0.98
N CYS A 9 1.85 2.61 2.05
CA CYS A 9 2.96 2.00 2.80
C CYS A 9 2.92 0.46 2.86
N GLY A 10 1.89 -0.18 2.30
CA GLY A 10 1.75 -1.64 2.28
C GLY A 10 1.30 -2.28 3.60
N THR A 11 1.15 -1.51 4.68
CA THR A 11 0.67 -2.04 5.97
C THR A 11 -0.76 -2.56 5.83
N SER A 12 -0.95 -3.82 6.18
CA SER A 12 -2.25 -4.48 6.21
C SER A 12 -3.05 -4.13 7.48
N GLY A 13 -4.37 -4.27 7.41
CA GLY A 13 -5.24 -4.13 8.57
C GLY A 13 -5.02 -5.21 9.63
N ALA A 14 -4.46 -6.36 9.25
CA ALA A 14 -4.04 -7.40 10.19
C ALA A 14 -2.84 -6.92 11.03
N GLU A 15 -1.80 -6.39 10.38
CA GLU A 15 -0.62 -5.84 11.07
C GLU A 15 -0.98 -4.66 12.01
N GLU A 16 -1.93 -3.80 11.62
CA GLU A 16 -2.44 -2.73 12.48
C GLU A 16 -3.24 -3.30 13.68
N ALA A 17 -3.97 -4.39 13.48
CA ALA A 17 -4.71 -5.06 14.55
C ALA A 17 -3.77 -5.66 15.60
N ASP A 18 -2.71 -6.35 15.15
CA ASP A 18 -1.73 -7.00 16.01
C ASP A 18 -0.95 -6.00 16.86
N ARG A 19 -0.74 -4.78 16.37
CA ARG A 19 -0.07 -3.70 17.12
C ARG A 19 -0.90 -3.15 18.29
N GLY A 20 -2.20 -3.43 18.34
CA GLY A 20 -3.09 -2.99 19.42
C GLY A 20 -3.34 -1.48 19.50
N GLY A 21 -3.14 -0.75 18.39
CA GLY A 21 -3.27 0.71 18.30
C GLY A 21 -4.50 1.18 17.50
N PRO A 22 -4.54 2.48 17.11
CA PRO A 22 -5.55 3.00 16.19
C PRO A 22 -5.56 2.19 14.89
N ARG A 23 -6.74 1.84 14.41
CA ARG A 23 -6.90 1.03 13.20
C ARG A 23 -7.14 1.92 11.99
N GLY A 24 -6.67 1.44 10.84
CA GLY A 24 -7.03 2.04 9.56
C GLY A 24 -8.51 1.92 9.23
N THR A 25 -8.93 2.60 8.17
CA THR A 25 -10.35 2.67 7.74
C THR A 25 -10.43 2.74 6.22
N TRP A 26 -11.58 2.30 5.70
CA TRP A 26 -11.92 2.39 4.29
C TRP A 26 -12.35 3.80 3.91
N VAL A 27 -11.80 4.33 2.83
CA VAL A 27 -12.14 5.64 2.28
C VAL A 27 -12.81 5.45 0.92
N GLN A 28 -13.98 6.06 0.77
CA GLN A 28 -14.69 6.19 -0.51
C GLN A 28 -14.23 7.47 -1.21
N PHE A 29 -13.89 7.33 -2.48
CA PHE A 29 -13.47 8.40 -3.38
C PHE A 29 -14.58 8.76 -4.37
N ILE A 30 -14.39 9.82 -5.16
CA ILE A 30 -15.42 10.33 -6.08
C ILE A 30 -15.78 9.32 -7.20
N ASP A 31 -14.84 8.46 -7.55
CA ASP A 31 -14.98 7.36 -8.51
C ASP A 31 -15.59 6.10 -7.88
N TYR A 32 -16.12 6.19 -6.65
CA TYR A 32 -16.80 5.06 -6.01
C TYR A 32 -18.12 4.74 -6.72
N ALA A 33 -18.03 3.86 -7.71
CA ALA A 33 -19.18 3.17 -8.26
C ALA A 33 -19.48 2.01 -7.32
N GLY A 34 -20.51 2.16 -6.48
CA GLY A 34 -20.97 1.11 -5.56
C GLY A 34 -21.28 -0.21 -6.26
N ALA A 35 -21.77 -1.20 -5.51
CA ALA A 35 -21.99 -2.58 -6.00
C ALA A 35 -22.86 -2.72 -7.28
N GLU A 36 -23.55 -1.66 -7.70
CA GLU A 36 -24.36 -1.56 -8.92
C GLU A 36 -23.54 -1.33 -10.21
N ALA A 37 -22.21 -1.21 -10.14
CA ALA A 37 -21.33 -1.22 -11.31
C ALA A 37 -21.25 -2.64 -11.92
N SER A 38 -22.36 -3.05 -12.53
CA SER A 38 -22.57 -4.32 -13.21
C SER A 38 -21.69 -4.41 -14.45
N GLY A 39 -20.47 -4.93 -14.31
CA GLY A 39 -19.63 -5.18 -15.48
C GLY A 39 -18.22 -5.66 -15.16
N LEU A 40 -18.06 -6.92 -14.74
CA LEU A 40 -16.79 -7.69 -14.68
C LEU A 40 -15.55 -7.06 -13.99
N GLY A 41 -15.66 -5.85 -13.44
CA GLY A 41 -14.59 -5.13 -12.76
C GLY A 41 -14.81 -5.07 -11.25
N HIS A 42 -13.72 -4.91 -10.49
CA HIS A 42 -13.81 -4.63 -9.06
C HIS A 42 -14.36 -3.20 -8.85
N PRO A 43 -15.18 -2.96 -7.82
CA PRO A 43 -15.68 -1.62 -7.52
C PRO A 43 -14.50 -0.66 -7.33
N GLU A 44 -14.38 0.30 -8.22
CA GLU A 44 -13.38 1.36 -8.18
C GLU A 44 -13.72 2.35 -7.07
N GLY A 45 -12.80 3.25 -6.73
CA GLY A 45 -13.07 4.30 -5.75
C GLY A 45 -13.18 3.89 -4.27
N LEU A 46 -12.81 2.67 -3.88
CA LEU A 46 -12.76 2.24 -2.47
C LEU A 46 -11.40 1.63 -2.10
N ALA A 47 -10.73 2.22 -1.11
CA ALA A 47 -9.43 1.73 -0.63
C ALA A 47 -9.28 1.84 0.90
N TYR A 48 -8.55 0.88 1.47
CA TYR A 48 -8.19 0.89 2.89
C TYR A 48 -6.92 1.71 3.13
N PHE A 49 -6.90 2.52 4.18
CA PHE A 49 -5.70 3.24 4.62
C PHE A 49 -5.42 2.94 6.09
N CYS A 50 -4.15 2.70 6.43
CA CYS A 50 -3.73 2.56 7.83
C CYS A 50 -4.00 3.85 8.62
N ALA A 51 -3.98 3.78 9.95
CA ALA A 51 -4.34 4.92 10.79
C ALA A 51 -3.48 6.17 10.51
N ALA A 52 -2.21 5.98 10.13
CA ALA A 52 -1.29 7.06 9.80
C ALA A 52 -1.67 7.84 8.52
N HIS A 53 -2.14 7.15 7.49
CA HIS A 53 -2.43 7.76 6.18
C HIS A 53 -3.91 8.08 5.99
N HIS A 54 -4.80 7.52 6.82
CA HIS A 54 -6.24 7.73 6.73
C HIS A 54 -6.66 9.22 6.74
N PRO A 55 -6.18 10.09 7.66
CA PRO A 55 -6.61 11.49 7.68
C PRO A 55 -6.29 12.25 6.39
N ALA A 56 -5.11 11.98 5.81
CA ALA A 56 -4.69 12.60 4.55
C ALA A 56 -5.49 12.05 3.36
N ALA A 57 -5.79 10.75 3.35
CA ALA A 57 -6.63 10.14 2.34
C ALA A 57 -8.06 10.69 2.36
N GLN A 58 -8.62 10.88 3.56
CA GLN A 58 -9.97 11.45 3.73
C GLN A 58 -10.06 12.88 3.19
N ALA A 59 -9.01 13.69 3.35
CA ALA A 59 -8.96 15.04 2.79
C ALA A 59 -8.95 15.06 1.24
N LEU A 60 -8.54 13.97 0.61
CA LEU A 60 -8.48 13.80 -0.84
C LEU A 60 -9.66 13.00 -1.41
N ALA A 61 -10.68 12.70 -0.60
CA ALA A 61 -11.85 11.90 -1.02
C ALA A 61 -12.62 12.48 -2.22
N GLN A 62 -12.44 13.76 -2.54
CA GLN A 62 -13.02 14.43 -3.71
C GLN A 62 -12.28 14.13 -5.02
N LEU A 63 -11.09 13.52 -4.98
CA LEU A 63 -10.35 13.05 -6.15
C LEU A 63 -10.71 11.60 -6.45
N SER A 64 -10.30 11.10 -7.62
CA SER A 64 -10.33 9.65 -7.86
C SER A 64 -9.36 8.93 -6.92
N CYS A 65 -9.64 7.66 -6.62
CA CYS A 65 -8.77 6.82 -5.79
C CYS A 65 -7.33 6.80 -6.35
N ALA A 66 -7.18 6.67 -7.68
CA ALA A 66 -5.88 6.65 -8.33
C ALA A 66 -5.09 7.96 -8.13
N GLU A 67 -5.75 9.11 -8.32
CA GLU A 67 -5.13 10.43 -8.12
C GLU A 67 -4.77 10.68 -6.66
N ALA A 68 -5.68 10.37 -5.74
CA ALA A 68 -5.44 10.52 -4.31
C ALA A 68 -4.24 9.67 -3.85
N VAL A 69 -4.17 8.40 -4.28
CA VAL A 69 -3.04 7.51 -3.95
C VAL A 69 -1.73 8.04 -4.54
N SER A 70 -1.75 8.56 -5.77
CA SER A 70 -0.56 9.16 -6.40
C SER A 70 -0.04 10.35 -5.57
N GLN A 71 -0.93 11.26 -5.16
CA GLN A 71 -0.55 12.41 -4.32
C GLN A 71 -0.05 11.98 -2.94
N LEU A 72 -0.70 10.98 -2.33
CA LEU A 72 -0.28 10.46 -1.04
C LEU A 72 1.11 9.81 -1.11
N ARG A 73 1.42 9.05 -2.15
CA ARG A 73 2.76 8.47 -2.34
C ARG A 73 3.84 9.52 -2.56
N ALA A 74 3.51 10.63 -3.22
CA ALA A 74 4.43 11.76 -3.36
C ALA A 74 4.68 12.48 -2.02
N ARG A 75 3.65 12.58 -1.17
CA ARG A 75 3.72 13.25 0.15
C ARG A 75 4.35 12.37 1.24
N TYR A 76 4.11 11.07 1.16
CA TYR A 76 4.61 10.04 2.06
C TYR A 76 5.45 9.08 1.23
N PRO A 77 6.65 9.50 0.79
CA PRO A 77 7.58 8.55 0.19
C PRO A 77 7.73 7.42 1.21
N ALA A 78 7.55 6.17 0.75
CA ALA A 78 7.75 5.02 1.60
C ALA A 78 9.10 5.22 2.32
N PRO A 79 9.21 4.90 3.63
CA PRO A 79 10.53 4.76 4.21
C PRO A 79 11.24 3.82 3.26
N HIS A 80 12.30 4.34 2.65
CA HIS A 80 13.20 3.63 1.78
C HIS A 80 13.13 2.15 2.13
N GLN A 81 12.70 1.32 1.17
CA GLN A 81 13.33 0.01 1.13
C GLN A 81 14.81 0.37 1.10
N GLU A 82 15.46 0.30 2.26
CA GLU A 82 16.92 0.35 2.34
C GLU A 82 17.33 -0.60 1.25
N ALA A 83 17.95 -0.01 0.21
CA ALA A 83 18.19 -0.66 -1.06
C ALA A 83 18.58 -2.08 -0.71
N ALA A 84 17.80 -3.08 -1.15
CA ALA A 84 18.18 -4.47 -0.98
C ALA A 84 19.61 -4.51 -1.47
N ALA A 85 20.55 -4.51 -0.52
CA ALA A 85 21.95 -4.42 -0.81
C ALA A 85 22.13 -5.60 -1.72
N ALA A 86 22.52 -5.33 -2.97
CA ALA A 86 22.72 -6.38 -3.95
C ALA A 86 23.40 -7.52 -3.21
N PRO A 87 22.82 -8.74 -3.18
CA PRO A 87 23.40 -9.82 -2.40
C PRO A 87 24.89 -9.83 -2.75
N PRO A 88 25.81 -9.80 -1.76
CA PRO A 88 27.23 -9.75 -2.06
C PRO A 88 27.50 -10.81 -3.12
N PRO A 89 28.23 -10.49 -4.20
CA PRO A 89 28.36 -11.39 -5.34
C PRO A 89 28.67 -12.78 -4.81
N ALA A 90 27.83 -13.76 -5.20
CA ALA A 90 27.91 -15.11 -4.71
C ALA A 90 29.36 -15.56 -4.82
N ARG A 91 30.03 -15.74 -3.68
CA ARG A 91 31.39 -16.28 -3.65
C ARG A 91 31.33 -17.63 -4.34
N ARG A 92 32.12 -17.80 -5.39
CA ARG A 92 32.07 -19.02 -6.20
C ARG A 92 32.79 -20.10 -5.39
N TRP A 93 32.03 -21.10 -4.97
CA TRP A 93 32.48 -22.23 -4.13
C TRP A 93 33.76 -22.92 -4.61
N TRP A 94 34.11 -22.80 -5.90
CA TRP A 94 35.33 -23.34 -6.49
C TRP A 94 36.63 -22.61 -6.09
N GLU A 95 36.58 -21.42 -5.49
CA GLU A 95 37.79 -20.68 -5.05
C GLU A 95 38.47 -21.33 -3.84
N PHE A 96 37.77 -22.23 -3.13
CA PHE A 96 38.31 -22.99 -2.00
C PHE A 96 38.97 -24.31 -2.39
N TRP A 97 38.88 -24.71 -3.67
CA TRP A 97 39.45 -25.95 -4.18
C TRP A 97 40.40 -25.64 -5.34
N ARG A 98 41.55 -25.05 -5.00
CA ARG A 98 42.76 -25.17 -5.84
C ARG A 98 43.76 -26.08 -5.11
N PRO A 99 44.33 -27.09 -5.79
CA PRO A 99 45.40 -27.92 -5.25
C PRO A 99 46.70 -27.13 -5.06
#